data_AF-A0A5M6IMC7-F1
#
_entry.id   AF-A0A5M6IMC7-F1
#
_cell.length_a   1.000
_cell.length_b   1.000
_cell.length_c   1.000
_cell.angle_alpha   90.00
_cell.angle_beta   90.00
_cell.angle_gamma   90.00
#
_symmetry.space_group_name_H-M   'P 1'
#
loop_
_entity.id
_entity.type
_entity.pdbx_description
1 polymer ?
#
loop_
_entity_poly.entity_id
_entity_poly.type
_entity_poly.pdbx_seq_one_letter_code
_entity_poly.pdbx_strand_id
1 'polypeptide(L)' 'MANTLSGLTDEEAQEFHNQFKTTFSAFLGVAAVAHLLVWVWKPWF' A
#
# COMPACT_ATOMS: atom_id res chain seq x y z
N MET A 1 5.51 28.25 0.23
CA MET A 1 4.31 27.42 -0.04
C MET A 1 4.54 26.77 -1.40
N ALA A 2 4.54 25.44 -1.49
CA ALA A 2 4.73 24.76 -2.76
C ALA A 2 3.55 25.05 -3.70
N ASN A 3 3.81 25.29 -4.99
CA ASN A 3 2.78 25.60 -5.98
C ASN A 3 2.19 24.30 -6.55
N THR A 4 1.65 23.46 -5.67
CA THR A 4 1.08 22.14 -5.98
C THR A 4 -0.35 22.05 -5.45
N LEU A 5 -1.19 21.19 -6.06
CA LEU A 5 -2.60 21.01 -5.64
C LEU A 5 -2.75 20.55 -4.20
N SER A 6 -1.78 19.77 -3.70
CA SER A 6 -1.75 19.28 -2.32
C SER A 6 -1.03 20.23 -1.35
N GLY A 7 -0.33 21.25 -1.86
CA GLY A 7 0.52 22.15 -1.07
C GLY A 7 1.83 21.53 -0.57
N LEU A 8 2.10 20.26 -0.93
CA LEU A 8 3.34 19.56 -0.57
C LEU A 8 4.47 19.92 -1.51
N THR A 9 5.68 20.04 -0.96
CA THR A 9 6.92 19.98 -1.73
C THR A 9 7.15 18.57 -2.25
N ASP A 10 8.03 18.44 -3.25
CA ASP A 10 8.37 17.13 -3.82
C ASP A 10 9.00 16.20 -2.77
N GLU A 11 9.83 16.75 -1.88
CA GLU A 11 10.47 16.01 -0.79
C GLU A 11 9.45 15.44 0.21
N GLU A 12 8.51 16.27 0.69
CA GLU A 12 7.45 15.82 1.60
C GLU A 12 6.54 14.75 0.96
N ALA A 13 6.24 14.91 -0.34
CA ALA A 13 5.44 13.93 -1.06
C ALA A 13 6.16 12.57 -1.17
N GLN A 14 7.47 12.57 -1.43
CA GLN A 14 8.28 11.36 -1.49
C GLN A 14 8.41 10.68 -0.13
N GLU A 15 8.61 11.45 0.94
CA GLU A 15 8.69 10.91 2.31
C GLU A 15 7.39 10.17 2.68
N PHE A 16 6.24 10.82 2.49
CA PHE A 16 4.94 10.21 2.72
C PHE A 16 4.75 8.95 1.87
N HIS A 17 5.04 9.05 0.56
CA HIS A 17 4.83 7.96 -0.37
C HIS A 17 5.70 6.75 -0.04
N ASN A 18 6.93 6.95 0.44
CA ASN A 18 7.82 5.88 0.85
C ASN A 18 7.32 5.13 2.09
N GLN A 19 6.82 5.86 3.11
CA GLN A 19 6.23 5.23 4.28
C GLN A 19 4.92 4.51 3.92
N PHE A 20 4.08 5.13 3.08
CA PHE A 20 2.85 4.52 2.59
C PHE A 20 3.12 3.20 1.87
N LYS A 21 4.06 3.17 0.92
CA LYS A 21 4.43 1.95 0.18
C LYS A 21 4.89 0.83 1.11
N THR A 22 5.68 1.15 2.13
CA THR A 22 6.19 0.16 3.09
C THR A 22 5.03 -0.53 3.82
N THR A 23 4.15 0.26 4.45
CA THR A 23 3.02 -0.29 5.21
C THR A 23 2.00 -0.96 4.31
N PHE A 24 1.71 -0.37 3.14
CA PHE A 24 0.77 -0.91 2.17
C PHE A 24 1.23 -2.26 1.60
N SER A 25 2.54 -2.40 1.31
CA SER A 25 3.10 -3.66 0.83
C SER A 25 3.02 -4.76 1.88
N ALA A 26 3.26 -4.44 3.16
CA ALA A 26 3.09 -5.39 4.25
C ALA A 26 1.62 -5.85 4.37
N PHE A 27 0.67 -4.91 4.30
CA PHE A 27 -0.76 -5.23 4.28
C PHE A 27 -1.14 -6.13 3.11
N LEU A 28 -0.72 -5.79 1.88
CA LEU A 28 -0.98 -6.61 0.70
C LEU A 28 -0.37 -8.01 0.82
N GLY A 29 0.82 -8.14 1.38
CA GLY A 29 1.44 -9.45 1.65
C GLY A 29 0.58 -10.31 2.56
N VAL A 30 0.10 -9.75 3.68
CA VAL A 30 -0.80 -10.46 4.61
C VAL A 30 -2.13 -10.80 3.94
N ALA A 31 -2.73 -9.85 3.22
CA ALA A 31 -3.99 -10.06 2.51
C ALA A 31 -3.86 -11.16 1.46
N ALA A 32 -2.79 -11.18 0.66
CA ALA A 32 -2.53 -12.21 -0.32
C ALA A 32 -2.43 -13.60 0.33
N VAL A 33 -1.69 -13.73 1.44
CA VAL A 33 -1.60 -15.00 2.19
C VAL A 33 -2.97 -15.43 2.69
N ALA A 34 -3.77 -14.53 3.26
CA ALA A 34 -5.11 -14.84 3.71
C ALA A 34 -5.99 -15.39 2.58
N HIS A 35 -5.99 -14.75 1.41
CA HIS A 35 -6.75 -15.22 0.26
C HIS A 35 -6.22 -16.58 -0.25
N LEU A 36 -4.91 -16.78 -0.31
CA LEU A 36 -4.34 -18.08 -0.68
C LEU A 36 -4.78 -19.19 0.28
N LEU A 37 -4.80 -18.94 1.58
CA LEU A 37 -5.26 -19.91 2.59
C LEU A 37 -6.72 -20.27 2.40
N VAL A 38 -7.60 -19.29 2.20
CA VAL A 38 -9.03 -19.55 1.97
C VAL A 38 -9.21 -20.28 0.63
N TRP A 39 -8.43 -19.95 -0.40
CA TRP A 39 -8.52 -20.60 -1.71
C TRP A 39 -8.11 -22.07 -1.64
N VAL A 40 -7.10 -22.41 -0.84
CA VAL A 40 -6.72 -23.81 -0.57
C VAL A 40 -7.83 -24.56 0.20
N TRP A 41 -8.49 -23.90 1.17
CA TRP A 41 -9.56 -24.54 1.97
C TRP A 41 -10.87 -24.74 1.20
N LYS A 42 -11.30 -23.72 0.46
CA LYS A 42 -12.53 -23.72 -0.33
C LYS A 42 -12.23 -23.00 -1.64
N PRO A 43 -11.71 -23.72 -2.65
CA PRO A 43 -11.38 -23.10 -3.91
C PRO A 43 -12.63 -22.48 -4.53
N TRP A 44 -12.42 -21.28 -5.06
CA TRP A 44 -13.41 -20.52 -5.81
C TRP A 44 -12.82 -20.16 -7.17
N PHE A 45 -13.69 -19.72 -8.08
CA PHE A 45 -13.49 -19.81 -9.54
C PHE A 45 -13.19 -21.25 -10.00
#